data_AF-A0A821Q2J0-F1
#
_entry.id   AF-A0A821Q2J0-F1
#
_cell.length_a   1.000
_cell.length_b   1.000
_cell.length_c   1.000
_cell.angle_alpha   90.00
_cell.angle_beta   90.00
_cell.angle_gamma   90.00
#
_symmetry.space_group_name_H-M   'P 1'
#
loop_
_entity.id
_entity.type
_entity.pdbx_description
1 polymer ?
#
loop_
_entity_poly.entity_id
_entity_poly.type
_entity_poly.pdbx_seq_one_letter_code
_entity_poly.pdbx_strand_id
1 'polypeptide(L)'
;MSYKTCSCTYLWRIERSPPSYIFGTIHVSHEHIWPYISKEIRQAFISSTHFYGEFNPTDDTYWYDFLRCIANRTPRVERSTDYSTQGALLDMYLIMEARRSNKTTGGLETPEYLCEHKGMLANLKTWMLIVDKIKNRMKTGTFENETLNNFEMNETETLRKMYVCNEFDDEYIDNLENSTKVFHDIEQRDENISRRMHSLLKKSKKNRYFFAVGAGHLFGTRKNLIARLTTYGHKLTRLCTYQNLI
;
A
#
# COMPACT_ATOMS: atom_id res chain seq x y z
N MET A 1 8.42 25.61 -21.75
CA MET A 1 7.86 24.46 -21.00
C MET A 1 7.68 24.88 -19.55
N SER A 2 6.44 24.92 -19.07
CA SER A 2 6.14 25.21 -17.67
C SER A 2 6.38 23.93 -16.86
N TYR A 3 7.36 23.94 -15.95
CA TYR A 3 7.58 22.84 -15.03
C TYR A 3 6.49 22.85 -13.96
N LYS A 4 5.69 21.78 -13.84
CA LYS A 4 4.81 21.61 -12.69
C LYS A 4 5.66 21.12 -11.53
N THR A 5 5.93 22.00 -10.57
CA THR A 5 6.64 21.65 -9.33
C THR A 5 5.67 20.93 -8.40
N CYS A 6 5.93 19.65 -8.16
CA CYS A 6 5.10 18.85 -7.28
C CYS A 6 5.79 18.85 -5.89
N SER A 7 5.13 19.50 -4.91
CA SER A 7 5.77 19.96 -3.67
C SER A 7 5.61 19.01 -2.49
N CYS A 8 4.63 18.12 -2.51
CA CYS A 8 4.31 17.22 -1.40
C CYS A 8 4.32 15.75 -1.78
N THR A 9 4.63 14.90 -0.81
CA THR A 9 4.61 13.44 -0.98
C THR A 9 3.45 12.81 -0.19
N TYR A 10 3.20 11.52 -0.46
CA TYR A 10 2.33 10.66 0.35
C TYR A 10 3.01 10.07 1.58
N LEU A 11 4.09 10.68 2.07
CA LEU A 11 4.81 10.26 3.27
C LEU A 11 4.43 11.13 4.46
N TRP A 12 3.97 10.50 5.53
CA TRP A 12 3.76 11.12 6.82
C TRP A 12 4.76 10.58 7.82
N ARG A 13 5.40 11.47 8.56
CA ARG A 13 6.24 11.14 9.71
C ARG A 13 5.40 11.16 10.97
N ILE A 14 5.45 10.09 11.75
CA ILE A 14 4.95 10.00 13.11
C ILE A 14 6.07 10.51 14.03
N GLU A 15 5.80 11.59 14.76
CA GLU A 15 6.76 12.26 15.63
C GLU A 15 6.98 11.47 16.92
N ARG A 16 8.09 10.74 16.95
CA ARG A 16 8.58 9.92 18.07
C ARG A 16 10.08 9.70 17.90
N SER A 17 10.73 9.13 18.91
CA SER A 17 12.15 8.77 18.88
C SER A 17 12.35 7.26 19.13
N PRO A 18 12.84 6.49 18.15
CA PRO A 18 13.06 6.87 16.75
C PRO A 18 11.74 7.19 16.02
N PRO A 19 11.76 7.94 14.89
CA PRO A 19 10.56 8.28 14.13
C PRO A 19 9.90 7.02 13.57
N SER A 20 8.67 7.14 13.09
CA SER A 20 8.02 6.10 12.27
C SER A 20 7.30 6.78 11.11
N TYR A 21 6.89 6.02 10.10
CA TYR A 21 6.42 6.58 8.84
C TYR A 21 5.16 5.88 8.36
N ILE A 22 4.29 6.62 7.69
CA ILE A 22 3.13 6.13 6.96
C ILE A 22 3.30 6.57 5.51
N PHE A 23 3.22 5.64 4.59
CA PHE A 23 3.38 5.88 3.17
C PHE A 23 2.11 5.44 2.43
N GLY A 24 1.53 6.36 1.66
CA GLY A 24 0.35 6.13 0.84
C GLY A 24 0.72 5.49 -0.49
N THR A 25 0.49 4.20 -0.68
CA THR A 25 0.75 3.46 -1.92
C THR A 25 -0.37 3.63 -2.94
N ILE A 26 -0.11 3.25 -4.19
CA ILE A 26 -1.11 3.12 -5.25
C ILE A 26 -0.99 1.73 -5.86
N HIS A 27 -2.10 1.15 -6.33
CA HIS A 27 -2.14 -0.13 -7.02
C HIS A 27 -1.66 0.00 -8.48
N VAL A 28 -0.43 0.47 -8.66
CA VAL A 28 0.31 0.50 -9.92
C VAL A 28 1.54 -0.39 -9.75
N SER A 29 1.96 -1.06 -10.83
CA SER A 29 3.21 -1.82 -10.85
C SER A 29 4.38 -0.98 -10.34
N HIS A 30 5.20 -1.56 -9.46
CA HIS A 30 6.38 -0.89 -8.91
C HIS A 30 7.32 -0.42 -10.04
N GLU A 31 7.42 -1.13 -11.16
CA GLU A 31 8.28 -0.74 -12.29
C GLU A 31 7.93 0.62 -12.87
N HIS A 32 6.64 0.99 -12.88
CA HIS A 32 6.18 2.26 -13.45
C HIS A 32 6.22 3.42 -12.46
N ILE A 33 6.20 3.14 -11.15
CA ILE A 33 6.13 4.19 -10.13
C ILE A 33 7.42 4.37 -9.34
N TRP A 34 8.21 3.29 -9.16
CA TRP A 34 9.42 3.29 -8.36
C TRP A 34 10.40 4.40 -8.76
N PRO A 35 10.72 4.64 -10.05
CA PRO A 35 11.62 5.73 -10.45
C PRO A 35 11.19 7.12 -9.95
N TYR A 36 9.89 7.33 -9.72
CA TYR A 36 9.33 8.60 -9.26
C TYR A 36 9.21 8.69 -7.73
N ILE A 37 9.33 7.57 -7.00
CA ILE A 37 9.33 7.58 -5.53
C ILE A 37 10.54 8.33 -5.00
N SER A 38 10.28 9.36 -4.18
CA SER A 38 11.29 10.28 -3.66
C SER A 38 12.37 9.59 -2.81
N LYS A 39 13.54 10.22 -2.71
CA LYS A 39 14.66 9.71 -1.91
C LYS A 39 14.30 9.63 -0.43
N GLU A 40 13.46 10.53 0.05
CA GLU A 40 13.00 10.61 1.44
C GLU A 40 12.10 9.43 1.79
N ILE A 41 11.19 9.03 0.89
CA ILE A 41 10.38 7.82 1.04
C ILE A 41 11.28 6.58 1.09
N ARG A 42 12.23 6.48 0.15
CA ARG A 42 13.19 5.36 0.11
C ARG A 42 14.03 5.31 1.39
N GLN A 43 14.49 6.46 1.89
CA GLN A 43 15.28 6.54 3.12
C GLN A 43 14.45 6.19 4.36
N ALA A 44 13.20 6.63 4.44
CA ALA A 44 12.26 6.23 5.48
C ALA A 44 12.06 4.70 5.50
N PHE A 45 11.89 4.09 4.32
CA PHE A 45 11.80 2.64 4.19
C PHE A 45 13.08 1.92 4.61
N ILE A 46 14.23 2.31 4.06
CA ILE A 46 15.55 1.70 4.34
C ILE A 46 15.85 1.78 5.83
N SER A 47 15.64 2.95 6.44
CA SER A 47 16.00 3.19 7.83
C SER A 47 15.11 2.43 8.82
N SER A 48 13.89 2.03 8.43
CA SER A 48 12.93 1.33 9.28
C SER A 48 13.30 -0.12 9.56
N THR A 49 13.01 -0.60 10.78
CA THR A 49 13.27 -1.99 11.18
C THR A 49 12.04 -2.88 11.03
N HIS A 50 10.87 -2.26 10.92
CA HIS A 50 9.58 -2.94 10.81
C HIS A 50 8.82 -2.39 9.61
N PHE A 51 8.19 -3.27 8.85
CA PHE A 51 7.30 -2.93 7.75
C PHE A 51 5.92 -3.54 7.99
N TYR A 52 4.87 -2.77 7.79
CA TYR A 52 3.50 -3.27 7.88
C TYR A 52 2.69 -2.73 6.70
N GLY A 53 2.22 -3.63 5.84
CA GLY A 53 1.27 -3.31 4.78
C GLY A 53 -0.17 -3.60 5.23
N GLU A 54 -1.16 -3.15 4.47
CA GLU A 54 -2.57 -3.58 4.66
C GLU A 54 -2.68 -5.11 4.67
N PHE A 55 -2.02 -5.75 3.72
CA PHE A 55 -1.98 -7.19 3.53
C PHE A 55 -0.57 -7.76 3.73
N ASN A 56 -0.47 -8.96 4.32
CA ASN A 56 0.82 -9.65 4.52
C ASN A 56 0.89 -11.04 3.87
N PRO A 57 1.24 -11.12 2.58
CA PRO A 57 1.41 -12.41 1.89
C PRO A 57 2.71 -13.13 2.27
N THR A 58 3.61 -12.47 3.02
CA THR A 58 4.91 -13.05 3.39
C THR A 58 4.82 -13.98 4.59
N ASP A 59 3.78 -13.86 5.42
CA ASP A 59 3.51 -14.80 6.49
C ASP A 59 2.65 -15.95 5.95
N ASP A 60 3.15 -17.18 6.06
CA ASP A 60 2.46 -18.34 5.49
C ASP A 60 1.18 -18.70 6.23
N THR A 61 1.09 -18.43 7.54
CA THR A 61 -0.12 -18.66 8.33
C THR A 61 -1.19 -17.66 7.92
N TYR A 62 -0.83 -16.38 7.89
CA TYR A 62 -1.70 -15.29 7.44
C TYR A 62 -2.24 -15.56 6.03
N TRP A 63 -1.36 -15.96 5.10
CA TRP A 63 -1.74 -16.30 3.74
C TRP A 63 -2.67 -17.51 3.67
N TYR A 64 -2.40 -18.55 4.46
CA TYR A 64 -3.23 -19.75 4.51
C TYR A 64 -4.63 -19.46 5.07
N ASP A 65 -4.73 -18.69 6.14
CA ASP A 65 -6.01 -18.27 6.73
C ASP A 65 -6.82 -17.41 5.75
N PHE A 66 -6.15 -16.52 5.02
CA PHE A 66 -6.78 -15.73 3.96
C PHE A 66 -7.37 -16.61 2.86
N LEU A 67 -6.56 -17.52 2.29
CA LEU A 67 -7.01 -18.45 1.25
C LEU A 67 -8.15 -19.35 1.72
N ARG A 68 -8.09 -19.83 2.96
CA ARG A 68 -9.16 -20.65 3.55
C ARG A 68 -10.47 -19.87 3.63
N CYS A 69 -10.42 -18.62 4.08
CA CYS A 69 -11.61 -17.79 4.16
C CYS A 69 -12.22 -17.54 2.77
N ILE A 70 -11.38 -17.23 1.78
CA ILE A 70 -11.79 -17.01 0.40
C ILE A 70 -12.45 -18.25 -0.21
N ALA A 71 -11.83 -19.43 -0.04
CA ALA A 71 -12.33 -20.69 -0.58
C ALA A 71 -13.71 -21.06 -0.02
N ASN A 72 -13.97 -20.71 1.24
CA ASN A 72 -15.28 -20.90 1.87
C ASN A 72 -16.37 -19.94 1.35
N ARG A 73 -15.99 -18.83 0.72
CA ARG A 73 -16.93 -17.80 0.24
C ARG A 73 -17.16 -17.83 -1.26
N THR A 74 -16.23 -18.34 -2.05
CA THR A 74 -16.34 -18.38 -3.52
C THR A 74 -16.19 -19.82 -4.04
N PRO A 75 -17.28 -20.46 -4.52
CA PRO A 75 -17.24 -21.87 -4.96
C PRO A 75 -16.38 -22.14 -6.21
N ARG A 76 -15.96 -21.11 -6.95
CA ARG A 76 -15.13 -21.24 -8.16
C ARG A 76 -14.21 -20.03 -8.31
N VAL A 77 -13.00 -20.12 -7.75
CA VAL A 77 -11.89 -19.37 -8.31
C VAL A 77 -11.32 -20.20 -9.46
N GLU A 78 -11.82 -19.98 -10.67
CA GLU A 78 -11.11 -20.47 -11.87
C GLU A 78 -9.73 -19.81 -11.89
N ARG A 79 -8.68 -20.63 -11.82
CA ARG A 79 -7.31 -20.22 -12.18
C ARG A 79 -7.35 -19.77 -13.63
N SER A 80 -7.38 -18.47 -13.91
CA SER A 80 -7.04 -17.99 -15.24
C SER A 80 -5.53 -18.05 -15.40
N THR A 81 -5.09 -18.55 -16.55
CA THR A 81 -3.69 -18.82 -16.87
C THR A 81 -3.00 -17.67 -17.61
N ASP A 82 -3.57 -16.46 -17.64
CA ASP A 82 -3.00 -15.39 -18.46
C ASP A 82 -3.21 -13.99 -17.90
N TYR A 83 -2.29 -13.56 -17.02
CA TYR A 83 -1.98 -12.15 -16.73
C TYR A 83 -0.47 -12.02 -16.50
N SER A 84 0.28 -12.45 -17.51
CA SER A 84 1.73 -12.66 -17.46
C SER A 84 2.58 -11.38 -17.54
N THR A 85 2.01 -10.18 -17.70
CA THR A 85 2.81 -9.00 -18.12
C THR A 85 2.97 -7.85 -17.12
N GLN A 86 2.35 -7.89 -15.93
CA GLN A 86 2.50 -6.80 -14.95
C GLN A 86 3.48 -7.15 -13.83
N GLY A 87 4.47 -6.28 -13.64
CA GLY A 87 5.33 -6.29 -12.44
C GLY A 87 4.50 -6.20 -11.15
N ALA A 88 5.09 -6.62 -10.02
CA ALA A 88 4.38 -6.61 -8.74
C ALA A 88 3.87 -5.21 -8.39
N LEU A 89 2.65 -5.10 -7.83
CA LEU A 89 2.10 -3.84 -7.31
C LEU A 89 3.04 -3.25 -6.25
N LEU A 90 3.08 -1.92 -6.15
CA LEU A 90 4.02 -1.20 -5.26
C LEU A 90 3.95 -1.67 -3.80
N ASP A 91 2.75 -1.84 -3.26
CA ASP A 91 2.49 -2.32 -1.90
C ASP A 91 3.06 -3.73 -1.66
N MET A 92 2.85 -4.63 -2.62
CA MET A 92 3.37 -5.99 -2.59
C MET A 92 4.89 -6.04 -2.76
N TYR A 93 5.45 -5.21 -3.65
CA TYR A 93 6.89 -5.07 -3.82
C TYR A 93 7.55 -4.62 -2.51
N LEU A 94 6.99 -3.61 -1.84
CA LEU A 94 7.54 -3.08 -0.59
C LEU A 94 7.59 -4.12 0.54
N ILE A 95 6.55 -4.95 0.71
CA ILE A 95 6.56 -5.98 1.76
C ILE A 95 7.55 -7.10 1.46
N MET A 96 7.74 -7.44 0.18
CA MET A 96 8.79 -8.39 -0.22
C MET A 96 10.18 -7.85 0.05
N GLU A 97 10.46 -6.62 -0.36
CA GLU A 97 11.77 -5.99 -0.14
C GLU A 97 12.05 -5.81 1.35
N ALA A 98 11.02 -5.55 2.15
CA ALA A 98 11.15 -5.52 3.60
C ALA A 98 11.59 -6.87 4.16
N ARG A 99 10.96 -7.97 3.71
CA ARG A 99 11.36 -9.33 4.10
C ARG A 99 12.78 -9.65 3.65
N ARG A 100 13.14 -9.36 2.39
CA ARG A 100 14.50 -9.58 1.85
C ARG A 100 15.56 -8.80 2.62
N SER A 101 15.19 -7.63 3.14
CA SER A 101 16.04 -6.78 3.99
C SER A 101 15.99 -7.15 5.48
N ASN A 102 15.49 -8.34 5.83
CA ASN A 102 15.37 -8.83 7.22
C ASN A 102 14.59 -7.90 8.16
N LYS A 103 13.66 -7.08 7.63
CA LYS A 103 12.74 -6.30 8.46
C LYS A 103 11.65 -7.22 9.01
N THR A 104 11.16 -6.93 10.20
CA THR A 104 9.93 -7.57 10.70
C THR A 104 8.76 -7.13 9.82
N THR A 105 8.07 -8.05 9.16
CA THR A 105 6.88 -7.77 8.33
C THR A 105 5.58 -8.12 9.05
N GLY A 106 4.47 -7.49 8.67
CA GLY A 106 3.15 -7.80 9.22
C GLY A 106 2.01 -7.16 8.44
N GLY A 107 0.79 -7.61 8.72
CA GLY A 107 -0.45 -7.05 8.17
C GLY A 107 -1.09 -6.05 9.14
N LEU A 108 -1.67 -4.99 8.59
CA LEU A 108 -2.49 -4.03 9.34
C LEU A 108 -3.93 -4.50 9.46
N GLU A 109 -4.41 -5.27 8.49
CA GLU A 109 -5.73 -5.91 8.52
C GLU A 109 -5.59 -7.42 8.70
N THR A 110 -6.63 -8.08 9.21
CA THR A 110 -6.60 -9.53 9.41
C THR A 110 -7.06 -10.27 8.14
N PRO A 111 -6.64 -11.52 7.95
CA PRO A 111 -7.09 -12.34 6.82
C PRO A 111 -8.62 -12.41 6.71
N GLU A 112 -9.30 -12.55 7.84
CA GLU A 112 -10.76 -12.65 7.91
C GLU A 112 -11.38 -11.35 7.42
N TYR A 113 -10.99 -10.21 7.98
CA TYR A 113 -11.55 -8.91 7.63
C TYR A 113 -11.40 -8.61 6.13
N LEU A 114 -10.21 -8.85 5.60
CA LEU A 114 -9.90 -8.67 4.19
C LEU A 114 -10.73 -9.58 3.26
N CYS A 115 -10.96 -10.82 3.69
CA CYS A 115 -11.83 -11.77 3.01
C CYS A 115 -13.31 -11.37 3.04
N GLU A 116 -13.78 -10.69 4.09
CA GLU A 116 -15.16 -10.18 4.13
C GLU A 116 -15.38 -8.96 3.25
N HIS A 117 -14.28 -8.30 2.87
CA HIS A 117 -14.32 -7.04 2.16
C HIS A 117 -14.57 -7.21 0.65
N LYS A 118 -15.72 -6.73 0.17
CA LYS A 118 -16.15 -6.90 -1.23
C LYS A 118 -15.17 -6.32 -2.25
N GLY A 119 -14.47 -5.23 -1.92
CA GLY A 119 -13.46 -4.63 -2.78
C GLY A 119 -12.26 -5.54 -3.06
N MET A 120 -11.85 -6.35 -2.07
CA MET A 120 -10.76 -7.32 -2.24
C MET A 120 -11.23 -8.55 -3.02
N LEU A 121 -12.46 -9.01 -2.77
CA LEU A 121 -13.07 -10.12 -3.51
C LEU A 121 -13.25 -9.81 -5.00
N ALA A 122 -13.59 -8.57 -5.35
CA ALA A 122 -13.76 -8.14 -6.74
C ALA A 122 -12.48 -8.30 -7.58
N ASN A 123 -11.30 -8.17 -6.95
CA ASN A 123 -9.99 -8.26 -7.60
C ASN A 123 -9.20 -9.52 -7.19
N LEU A 124 -9.87 -10.49 -6.56
CA LEU A 124 -9.23 -11.65 -5.94
C LEU A 124 -8.36 -12.46 -6.90
N LYS A 125 -8.79 -12.61 -8.16
CA LYS A 125 -8.02 -13.32 -9.20
C LYS A 125 -6.67 -12.62 -9.45
N THR A 126 -6.69 -11.31 -9.62
CA THR A 126 -5.49 -10.48 -9.81
C THR A 126 -4.56 -10.58 -8.61
N TRP A 127 -5.11 -10.50 -7.40
CA TRP A 127 -4.37 -10.64 -6.15
C TRP A 127 -3.71 -12.02 -5.98
N MET A 128 -4.44 -13.11 -6.26
CA MET A 128 -3.90 -14.47 -6.15
C MET A 128 -2.74 -14.71 -7.13
N LEU A 129 -2.85 -14.21 -8.36
CA LEU A 129 -1.78 -14.32 -9.36
C LEU A 129 -0.53 -13.53 -8.97
N ILE A 130 -0.71 -12.29 -8.49
CA ILE A 130 0.39 -11.47 -7.98
C ILE A 130 1.08 -12.20 -6.83
N VAL A 131 0.32 -12.76 -5.88
CA VAL A 131 0.93 -13.45 -4.74
C VAL A 131 1.63 -14.76 -5.15
N ASP A 132 1.07 -15.56 -6.05
CA ASP A 132 1.73 -16.77 -6.54
C ASP A 132 3.04 -16.44 -7.28
N LYS A 133 3.05 -15.41 -8.14
CA LYS A 133 4.27 -14.88 -8.75
C LYS A 133 5.27 -14.45 -7.67
N ILE A 134 4.81 -13.73 -6.66
CA ILE A 134 5.65 -13.24 -5.55
C ILE A 134 6.24 -14.37 -4.72
N LYS A 135 5.45 -15.40 -4.38
CA LYS A 135 5.93 -16.56 -3.62
C LYS A 135 6.92 -17.39 -4.42
N ASN A 136 6.69 -17.56 -5.72
CA ASN A 136 7.67 -18.18 -6.60
C ASN A 136 8.96 -17.34 -6.69
N ARG A 137 8.86 -16.02 -6.87
CA ARG A 137 10.02 -15.09 -6.86
C ARG A 137 10.79 -15.11 -5.54
N MET A 138 10.11 -15.28 -4.39
CA MET A 138 10.77 -15.46 -3.08
C MET A 138 11.57 -16.76 -3.00
N LYS A 139 11.12 -17.83 -3.68
CA LYS A 139 11.82 -19.12 -3.71
C LYS A 139 12.99 -19.14 -4.69
N THR A 140 12.84 -18.51 -5.87
CA THR A 140 13.84 -18.58 -6.94
C THR A 140 14.90 -17.49 -6.85
N GLY A 141 14.63 -16.38 -6.16
CA GLY A 141 15.55 -15.26 -6.03
C GLY A 141 15.72 -14.41 -7.30
N THR A 142 15.22 -14.87 -8.44
CA THR A 142 15.35 -14.23 -9.75
C THR A 142 14.18 -13.30 -10.05
N PHE A 143 14.49 -12.06 -10.44
CA PHE A 143 13.58 -11.19 -11.17
C PHE A 143 13.80 -11.50 -12.66
N GLU A 144 12.97 -12.35 -13.26
CA GLU A 144 12.92 -12.43 -14.72
C GLU A 144 12.35 -11.10 -15.24
N ASN A 145 13.09 -10.44 -16.12
CA ASN A 145 12.60 -9.32 -16.91
C ASN A 145 11.52 -9.88 -17.86
N GLU A 146 10.31 -10.06 -17.37
CA GLU A 146 9.15 -10.28 -18.25
C GLU A 146 8.97 -9.01 -19.08
N THR A 147 9.21 -9.13 -20.38
CA THR A 147 9.06 -8.05 -21.35
C THR A 147 7.66 -7.46 -21.22
N LEU A 148 7.58 -6.16 -20.95
CA LEU A 148 6.35 -5.36 -20.87
C LEU A 148 5.63 -5.41 -22.21
N ASN A 149 4.78 -6.41 -22.43
CA ASN A 149 3.93 -6.44 -23.62
C ASN A 149 2.62 -5.71 -23.30
N ASN A 150 2.56 -4.47 -23.81
CA ASN A 150 1.39 -3.67 -24.16
C ASN A 150 0.13 -3.93 -23.31
N PHE A 151 0.04 -3.28 -22.15
CA PHE A 151 -1.20 -3.08 -21.43
C PHE A 151 -1.40 -1.59 -21.17
N GLU A 152 -2.65 -1.11 -21.23
CA GLU A 152 -3.08 0.30 -21.33
C GLU A 152 -2.17 1.32 -20.63
N MET A 153 -1.26 1.90 -21.42
CA MET A 153 -0.38 2.96 -20.95
C MET A 153 -1.16 4.19 -20.49
N ASN A 154 -2.37 4.45 -21.01
CA ASN A 154 -3.05 5.73 -20.78
C ASN A 154 -3.63 5.88 -19.36
N GLU A 155 -4.31 4.86 -18.82
CA GLU A 155 -4.87 4.94 -17.46
C GLU A 155 -3.76 4.86 -16.41
N THR A 156 -2.80 3.94 -16.61
CA THR A 156 -1.64 3.79 -15.71
C THR A 156 -0.78 5.06 -15.67
N GLU A 157 -0.54 5.69 -16.82
CA GLU A 157 0.21 6.95 -16.92
C GLU A 157 -0.54 8.13 -16.28
N THR A 158 -1.87 8.17 -16.43
CA THR A 158 -2.71 9.21 -15.81
C THR A 158 -2.67 9.07 -14.29
N LEU A 159 -2.93 7.88 -13.75
CA LEU A 159 -2.85 7.60 -12.31
C LEU A 159 -1.45 7.86 -11.76
N ARG A 160 -0.40 7.49 -12.50
CA ARG A 160 0.99 7.77 -12.14
C ARG A 160 1.25 9.27 -12.05
N LYS A 161 0.84 10.06 -13.05
CA LYS A 161 1.00 11.51 -13.06
C LYS A 161 0.27 12.17 -11.89
N MET A 162 -0.98 11.79 -11.66
CA MET A 162 -1.78 12.27 -10.53
C MET A 162 -1.10 11.95 -9.21
N TYR A 163 -0.62 10.71 -9.04
CA TYR A 163 0.09 10.29 -7.83
C TYR A 163 1.38 11.07 -7.60
N VAL A 164 2.24 11.14 -8.63
CA VAL A 164 3.53 11.83 -8.53
C VAL A 164 3.34 13.32 -8.26
N CYS A 165 2.27 13.91 -8.78
CA CYS A 165 1.92 15.29 -8.52
C CYS A 165 0.98 15.52 -7.36
N ASN A 166 0.77 14.48 -6.55
CA ASN A 166 0.10 14.56 -5.27
C ASN A 166 -1.34 15.10 -5.41
N GLU A 167 -2.02 14.71 -6.49
CA GLU A 167 -3.35 15.17 -6.87
C GLU A 167 -4.48 14.36 -6.21
N PHE A 168 -4.17 13.24 -5.54
CA PHE A 168 -5.10 12.62 -4.59
C PHE A 168 -5.03 13.37 -3.26
N ASP A 169 -5.80 14.44 -3.16
CA ASP A 169 -5.97 15.25 -1.95
C ASP A 169 -7.36 15.06 -1.33
N ASP A 170 -7.69 15.86 -0.32
CA ASP A 170 -8.96 15.75 0.40
C ASP A 170 -10.16 15.94 -0.54
N GLU A 171 -10.09 16.89 -1.48
CA GLU A 171 -11.18 17.17 -2.43
C GLU A 171 -11.38 16.00 -3.40
N TYR A 172 -10.30 15.46 -3.95
CA TYR A 172 -10.38 14.30 -4.85
C TYR A 172 -10.99 13.09 -4.14
N ILE A 173 -10.49 12.78 -2.93
CA ILE A 173 -10.96 11.62 -2.18
C ILE A 173 -12.42 11.81 -1.75
N ASP A 174 -12.81 12.98 -1.23
CA ASP A 174 -14.20 13.26 -0.85
C ASP A 174 -15.18 13.11 -2.04
N ASN A 175 -14.79 13.57 -3.24
CA ASN A 175 -15.59 13.40 -4.45
C ASN A 175 -15.71 11.93 -4.86
N LEU A 176 -14.64 11.15 -4.71
CA LEU A 176 -14.62 9.73 -5.03
C LEU A 176 -15.47 8.91 -4.04
N GLU A 177 -15.41 9.24 -2.75
CA GLU A 177 -16.24 8.63 -1.69
C GLU A 177 -17.73 8.86 -1.94
N ASN A 178 -18.11 10.08 -2.31
CA ASN A 178 -19.51 10.42 -2.56
C ASN A 178 -20.06 9.80 -3.84
N SER A 179 -19.19 9.50 -4.82
CA SER A 179 -19.60 8.99 -6.14
C SER A 179 -19.53 7.47 -6.28
N THR A 180 -18.78 6.77 -5.43
CA THR A 180 -18.54 5.32 -5.61
C THR A 180 -18.80 4.49 -4.36
N LYS A 181 -19.62 3.44 -4.50
CA LYS A 181 -19.84 2.44 -3.44
C LYS A 181 -18.56 1.69 -3.02
N VAL A 182 -17.50 1.76 -3.82
CA VAL A 182 -16.19 1.14 -3.55
C VAL A 182 -15.50 1.75 -2.33
N PHE A 183 -15.79 3.03 -2.05
CA PHE A 183 -15.17 3.78 -0.97
C PHE A 183 -16.01 3.81 0.32
N HIS A 184 -17.20 3.21 0.30
CA HIS A 184 -18.14 3.27 1.42
C HIS A 184 -17.63 2.63 2.71
N ASP A 185 -16.55 1.86 2.62
CA ASP A 185 -15.98 1.16 3.76
C ASP A 185 -14.60 1.67 4.19
N ILE A 186 -14.02 2.71 3.55
CA ILE A 186 -12.71 3.25 3.93
C ILE A 186 -12.70 3.71 5.39
N GLU A 187 -13.78 4.35 5.87
CA GLU A 187 -13.87 4.79 7.27
C GLU A 187 -13.72 3.62 8.27
N GLN A 188 -14.36 2.47 7.98
CA GLN A 188 -14.29 1.27 8.81
C GLN A 188 -12.89 0.63 8.75
N ARG A 189 -12.27 0.62 7.56
CA ARG A 189 -10.89 0.14 7.36
C ARG A 189 -9.91 1.01 8.14
N ASP A 190 -10.04 2.33 8.03
CA ASP A 190 -9.23 3.30 8.76
C ASP A 190 -9.32 3.13 10.27
N GLU A 191 -10.49 2.78 10.79
CA GLU A 191 -10.65 2.45 12.21
C GLU A 191 -9.80 1.24 12.61
N ASN A 192 -9.87 0.15 11.83
CA ASN A 192 -9.13 -1.07 12.10
C ASN A 192 -7.61 -0.86 11.95
N ILE A 193 -7.20 -0.24 10.85
CA ILE A 193 -5.81 0.09 10.53
C ILE A 193 -5.22 1.00 11.60
N SER A 194 -5.90 2.11 11.95
CA SER A 194 -5.42 3.06 12.96
C SER A 194 -5.27 2.41 14.34
N ARG A 195 -6.24 1.58 14.75
CA ARG A 195 -6.17 0.82 16.02
C ARG A 195 -4.98 -0.14 16.04
N ARG A 196 -4.74 -0.85 14.94
CA ARG A 196 -3.60 -1.78 14.80
C ARG A 196 -2.27 -1.03 14.85
N MET A 197 -2.14 0.06 14.09
CA MET A 197 -0.95 0.91 14.09
C MET A 197 -0.67 1.48 15.48
N HIS A 198 -1.68 2.02 16.16
CA HIS A 198 -1.53 2.54 17.52
C HIS A 198 -1.05 1.46 18.49
N SER A 199 -1.60 0.23 18.41
CA SER A 199 -1.17 -0.90 19.23
C SER A 199 0.30 -1.26 19.00
N LEU A 200 0.73 -1.35 17.73
CA LEU A 200 2.14 -1.62 17.36
C LEU A 200 3.08 -0.52 17.89
N LEU A 201 2.69 0.74 17.72
CA LEU A 201 3.44 1.90 18.17
C LEU A 201 3.58 1.93 19.70
N LYS A 202 2.56 1.49 20.46
CA LYS A 202 2.60 1.36 21.92
C LYS A 202 3.46 0.18 22.38
N LYS A 203 3.40 -0.95 21.68
CA LYS A 203 4.11 -2.19 22.06
C LYS A 203 5.63 -1.98 22.14
N SER A 204 6.21 -1.14 21.27
CA SER A 204 7.63 -0.81 21.34
C SER A 204 7.89 0.64 20.96
N LYS A 205 8.49 1.39 21.91
CA LYS A 205 9.00 2.75 21.67
C LYS A 205 10.31 2.77 20.87
N LYS A 206 11.06 1.65 20.85
CA LYS A 206 12.39 1.54 20.23
C LYS A 206 12.37 1.21 18.74
N ASN A 207 11.25 0.70 18.25
CA ASN A 207 11.10 0.31 16.85
C ASN A 207 10.84 1.52 15.96
N ARG A 208 11.41 1.50 14.75
CA ARG A 208 11.09 2.41 13.65
C ARG A 208 10.22 1.65 12.67
N TYR A 209 8.95 2.04 12.58
CA TYR A 209 7.96 1.42 11.70
C TYR A 209 7.85 2.17 10.38
N PHE A 210 7.67 1.42 9.30
CA PHE A 210 7.21 1.91 8.01
C PHE A 210 5.88 1.23 7.70
N PHE A 211 4.79 2.00 7.77
CA PHE A 211 3.45 1.55 7.43
C PHE A 211 3.15 1.90 5.98
N ALA A 212 2.64 0.95 5.20
CA ALA A 212 2.20 1.16 3.82
C ALA A 212 0.69 0.90 3.74
N VAL A 213 -0.06 1.93 3.34
CA VAL A 213 -1.51 1.90 3.16
C VAL A 213 -1.86 2.56 1.83
N GLY A 214 -2.99 2.26 1.21
CA GLY A 214 -3.45 2.98 0.02
C GLY A 214 -3.53 4.48 0.27
N ALA A 215 -3.15 5.30 -0.71
CA ALA A 215 -3.14 6.76 -0.58
C ALA A 215 -4.51 7.35 -0.21
N GLY A 216 -5.61 6.68 -0.58
CA GLY A 216 -6.96 7.06 -0.18
C GLY A 216 -7.22 7.07 1.33
N HIS A 217 -6.47 6.29 2.11
CA HIS A 217 -6.57 6.27 3.58
C HIS A 217 -6.00 7.56 4.24
N LEU A 218 -5.20 8.33 3.51
CA LEU A 218 -4.45 9.46 4.08
C LEU A 218 -5.18 10.81 3.98
N PHE A 219 -6.23 10.88 3.17
CA PHE A 219 -6.97 12.11 2.85
C PHE A 219 -8.46 11.89 3.00
N GLY A 220 -9.22 12.96 2.80
CA GLY A 220 -10.66 13.00 2.92
C GLY A 220 -11.06 13.67 4.24
N THR A 221 -12.18 14.39 4.23
CA THR A 221 -12.62 15.21 5.37
C THR A 221 -13.27 14.39 6.48
N ARG A 222 -13.57 13.10 6.24
CA ARG A 222 -14.23 12.22 7.20
C ARG A 222 -13.27 11.22 7.84
N LYS A 223 -12.90 11.47 9.11
CA LYS A 223 -12.18 10.53 10.01
C LYS A 223 -11.14 9.63 9.30
N ASN A 224 -10.34 10.21 8.43
CA ASN A 224 -9.27 9.50 7.74
C ASN A 224 -8.23 8.92 8.73
N LEU A 225 -7.34 8.08 8.24
CA LEU A 225 -6.30 7.44 9.06
C LEU A 225 -5.45 8.44 9.87
N ILE A 226 -5.08 9.57 9.26
CA ILE A 226 -4.26 10.60 9.90
C ILE A 226 -5.02 11.25 11.06
N ALA A 227 -6.28 11.60 10.86
CA ALA A 227 -7.15 12.15 11.90
C ALA A 227 -7.29 11.16 13.07
N ARG A 228 -7.54 9.87 12.79
CA ARG A 228 -7.66 8.84 13.83
C ARG A 228 -6.37 8.61 14.61
N LEU A 229 -5.22 8.62 13.96
CA LEU A 229 -3.95 8.52 14.69
C LEU A 229 -3.68 9.75 15.56
N THR A 230 -4.14 10.92 15.12
CA THR A 230 -4.07 12.15 15.91
C THR A 230 -4.96 12.07 17.15
N THR A 231 -6.17 11.49 17.08
CA THR A 231 -7.02 11.28 18.27
C THR A 231 -6.41 10.31 19.28
N TYR A 232 -5.59 9.36 18.82
CA TYR A 232 -4.77 8.52 19.70
C TYR A 232 -3.57 9.24 20.35
N GLY A 233 -3.36 10.53 20.06
CA GLY A 233 -2.30 11.36 20.62
C GLY A 233 -0.97 11.30 19.85
N HIS A 234 -0.95 10.70 18.65
CA HIS A 234 0.24 10.75 17.80
C HIS A 234 0.31 12.10 17.08
N LYS A 235 1.47 12.74 17.08
CA LYS A 235 1.72 13.91 16.22
C LYS A 235 2.24 13.42 14.87
N LEU A 236 1.59 13.83 13.78
CA LEU A 236 1.98 13.46 12.42
C LEU A 236 2.35 14.70 11.62
N THR A 237 3.32 14.58 10.72
CA THR A 237 3.74 15.66 9.81
C THR A 237 3.94 15.10 8.41
N ARG A 238 3.21 15.67 7.44
CA ARG A 238 3.40 15.32 6.03
C ARG A 238 4.75 15.84 5.56
N LEU A 239 5.52 14.99 4.90
CA LEU A 239 6.81 15.35 4.34
C LEU A 239 6.63 15.84 2.91
N CYS A 240 6.92 17.13 2.72
CA CYS A 240 6.86 17.78 1.43
C CYS A 240 8.28 17.99 0.91
N THR A 241 8.54 17.48 -0.30
CA THR A 241 9.86 17.52 -0.95
C THR A 241 9.66 18.00 -2.38
N TYR A 242 10.46 18.96 -2.81
CA TYR A 242 10.41 19.44 -4.19
C TYR A 242 10.99 18.39 -5.13
N GLN A 243 10.15 17.83 -6.01
CA GLN A 243 10.62 17.05 -7.15
C GLN A 243 10.44 17.86 -8.43
N ASN A 244 11.55 18.11 -9.14
CA ASN A 244 11.50 18.55 -10.52
C ASN A 244 11.28 17.30 -11.39
N LEU A 245 10.13 17.20 -12.04
CA LEU A 245 9.90 16.20 -13.06
C LEU A 245 10.57 16.68 -14.36
N ILE A 246 11.41 15.83 -14.95
CA ILE A 246 12.03 16.03 -16.27
C ILE A 246 10.97 15.79 -17.34
#